data_AF-A0A959LM98-F1
#
_entry.id   AF-A0A959LM98-F1
#
_cell.length_a   1.000
_cell.length_b   1.000
_cell.length_c   1.000
_cell.angle_alpha   90.00
_cell.angle_beta   90.00
_cell.angle_gamma   90.00
#
_symmetry.space_group_name_H-M   'P 1'
#
loop_
_entity.id
_entity.type
_entity.pdbx_description
1 polymer ?
#
loop_
_entity_poly.entity_id
_entity_poly.type
_entity_poly.pdbx_seq_one_letter_code
_entity_poly.pdbx_strand_id
1 'polypeptide(L)'
;MGRTFYKILGVSICLFASACHKEAKTGSPSTTIGETPPVAGNERNVYIACEGAFGNGNASLYMQDQSTLITYENVYLNVNGSLLGDVFQSMERIDDQLFLCINNSDKVLILDANTRKYKGELSIPKPRYILKLNSEKAYVSSLYGNKVYVNNPRAGKIMG
;
A
#
# COMPACT_ATOMS: atom_id res chain seq x y z
N MET A 1 0.12 -51.17 36.66
CA MET A 1 0.35 -50.48 35.36
C MET A 1 -0.22 -49.04 35.33
N GLY A 2 -0.39 -48.35 36.46
CA GLY A 2 -1.03 -47.02 36.50
C GLY A 2 -0.11 -45.87 36.91
N ARG A 3 0.72 -46.04 37.94
CA ARG A 3 1.47 -44.90 38.55
C ARG A 3 2.61 -44.37 37.69
N THR A 4 3.25 -45.20 36.87
CA THR A 4 4.34 -44.78 35.96
C THR A 4 3.81 -44.06 34.72
N PHE A 5 2.62 -44.45 34.24
CA PHE A 5 1.96 -43.83 33.09
C PHE A 5 1.55 -42.38 33.38
N TYR A 6 0.99 -42.11 34.56
CA TYR A 6 0.65 -40.74 34.98
C TYR A 6 1.88 -39.84 35.17
N LYS A 7 3.03 -40.40 35.57
CA LYS A 7 4.27 -39.64 35.67
C LYS A 7 4.81 -39.24 34.28
N ILE A 8 4.75 -40.15 33.30
CA ILE A 8 5.18 -39.87 31.92
C ILE A 8 4.20 -38.89 31.24
N LEU A 9 2.89 -39.05 31.47
CA LEU A 9 1.87 -38.12 30.94
C LEU A 9 1.98 -36.72 31.57
N GLY A 10 2.30 -36.64 32.87
CA GLY A 10 2.51 -35.37 33.57
C GLY A 10 3.75 -34.61 33.09
N VAL A 11 4.86 -35.30 32.82
CA VAL A 11 6.09 -34.68 32.31
C VAL A 11 5.93 -34.19 30.86
N SER A 12 5.18 -34.91 30.03
CA SER A 12 4.91 -34.50 28.64
C SER A 12 4.03 -33.25 28.56
N ILE A 13 3.02 -33.11 29.44
CA ILE A 13 2.17 -31.92 29.54
C ILE A 13 2.95 -30.65 29.96
N CYS A 14 3.99 -30.79 30.80
CA CYS A 14 4.81 -29.65 31.21
C CYS A 14 5.76 -29.15 30.10
N LEU A 15 6.16 -30.00 29.15
CA LEU A 15 7.05 -29.62 28.05
C LEU A 15 6.36 -28.80 26.95
N PHE A 16 5.01 -28.82 26.87
CA PHE A 16 4.26 -27.99 25.92
C PHE A 16 3.88 -26.60 26.47
N ALA A 17 4.06 -26.34 27.77
CA ALA A 17 3.69 -25.06 28.38
C ALA A 17 4.79 -23.98 28.30
N SER A 18 6.03 -24.35 27.94
CA SER A 18 7.16 -23.40 27.86
C SER A 18 7.38 -22.79 26.47
N ALA A 19 6.56 -23.14 25.46
CA ALA A 19 6.69 -22.58 24.12
C ALA A 19 6.01 -21.20 23.95
N CYS A 20 5.34 -20.69 24.98
CA CYS A 20 4.75 -19.35 24.97
C CYS A 20 5.77 -18.32 25.49
N HIS A 21 6.80 -18.03 24.68
CA HIS A 21 7.56 -16.80 24.90
C HIS A 21 6.74 -15.66 24.30
N LYS A 22 6.09 -14.85 25.16
CA LYS A 22 5.61 -13.55 24.70
C LYS A 22 6.84 -12.69 24.46
N GLU A 23 7.19 -12.50 23.19
CA GLU A 23 8.09 -11.44 22.75
C GLU A 23 7.73 -10.16 23.49
N ALA A 24 8.68 -9.61 24.27
CA ALA A 24 8.54 -8.27 24.80
C ALA A 24 8.39 -7.32 23.60
N LYS A 25 7.45 -6.37 23.65
CA LYS A 25 7.31 -5.32 22.62
C LYS A 25 8.50 -4.37 22.66
N THR A 26 9.67 -4.83 22.22
CA THR A 26 10.78 -3.98 21.87
C THR A 26 10.63 -3.64 20.38
N GLY A 27 10.03 -2.48 20.10
CA GLY A 27 10.12 -1.85 18.78
C GLY A 27 9.16 -2.31 17.68
N SER A 28 8.03 -2.96 17.98
CA SER A 28 7.02 -3.21 16.94
C SER A 28 6.50 -1.89 16.37
N PRO A 29 6.45 -1.73 15.03
CA PRO A 29 5.76 -0.62 14.39
C PRO A 29 4.35 -0.51 14.95
N SER A 30 3.98 0.67 15.46
CA SER A 30 2.63 0.91 15.94
C SER A 30 1.73 1.11 14.73
N THR A 31 0.77 0.22 14.52
CA THR A 31 -0.20 0.37 13.43
C THR A 31 -1.43 1.11 13.94
N THR A 32 -1.81 2.19 13.27
CA THR A 32 -3.03 2.97 13.56
C THR A 32 -4.11 2.61 12.55
N ILE A 33 -5.28 2.20 13.05
CA ILE A 33 -6.43 1.81 12.24
C ILE A 33 -7.43 2.98 12.18
N GLY A 34 -7.83 3.39 10.98
CA GLY A 34 -8.83 4.44 10.78
C GLY A 34 -8.33 5.88 10.97
N GLU A 35 -7.03 6.06 11.20
CA GLU A 35 -6.41 7.38 11.33
C GLU A 35 -5.89 7.88 9.97
N THR A 36 -5.86 9.21 9.82
CA THR A 36 -5.23 9.85 8.67
C THR A 36 -3.79 10.23 9.01
N PRO A 37 -2.82 10.00 8.10
CA PRO A 37 -1.47 10.46 8.35
C PRO A 37 -1.39 12.00 8.42
N PRO A 38 -0.46 12.55 9.22
CA PRO A 38 -0.21 13.98 9.25
C PRO A 38 0.11 14.58 7.87
N VAL A 39 -0.30 15.83 7.67
CA VAL A 39 0.10 16.63 6.51
C VAL A 39 1.42 17.32 6.87
N ALA A 40 2.55 16.76 6.45
CA ALA A 40 3.85 17.40 6.62
C ALA A 40 4.73 17.27 5.38
N GLY A 41 5.56 18.29 5.15
CA GLY A 41 6.32 18.49 3.91
C GLY A 41 7.67 17.78 3.82
N ASN A 42 8.19 17.20 4.91
CA ASN A 42 9.56 16.63 4.97
C ASN A 42 9.65 15.26 5.67
N GLU A 43 8.54 14.54 5.81
CA GLU A 43 8.55 13.20 6.40
C GLU A 43 9.16 12.17 5.45
N ARG A 44 10.05 11.32 5.96
CA ARG A 44 10.56 10.15 5.25
C ARG A 44 9.53 9.04 5.37
N ASN A 45 8.72 8.89 4.33
CA ASN A 45 7.63 7.92 4.32
C ASN A 45 7.96 6.72 3.44
N VAL A 46 7.64 5.52 3.93
CA VAL A 46 7.59 4.29 3.13
C VAL A 46 6.14 4.04 2.76
N TYR A 47 5.87 3.91 1.47
CA TYR A 47 4.55 3.50 0.98
C TYR A 47 4.55 2.02 0.63
N ILE A 48 3.45 1.37 0.95
CA ILE A 48 3.23 -0.05 0.65
C ILE A 48 1.97 -0.13 -0.19
N ALA A 49 2.12 -0.64 -1.41
CA ALA A 49 1.02 -0.91 -2.33
C ALA A 49 0.46 -2.30 -2.05
N CYS A 50 -0.76 -2.37 -1.55
CA CYS A 50 -1.45 -3.62 -1.27
C CYS A 50 -2.43 -3.91 -2.41
N GLU A 51 -2.14 -4.94 -3.20
CA GLU A 51 -2.91 -5.31 -4.40
C GLU A 51 -4.38 -5.58 -4.09
N GLY A 52 -4.64 -6.27 -2.98
CA GLY A 52 -5.96 -6.83 -2.68
C GLY A 52 -6.17 -8.17 -3.40
N ALA A 53 -7.41 -8.64 -3.40
CA ALA A 53 -7.82 -9.83 -4.13
C ALA A 53 -8.52 -9.43 -5.43
N PHE A 54 -8.09 -10.03 -6.55
CA PHE A 54 -8.66 -9.75 -7.87
C PHE A 54 -10.20 -9.86 -7.88
N GLY A 55 -10.87 -8.81 -8.33
CA GLY A 55 -12.33 -8.73 -8.44
C GLY A 55 -13.03 -8.19 -7.19
N ASN A 56 -12.34 -8.01 -6.07
CA ASN A 56 -12.97 -7.61 -4.81
C ASN A 56 -12.97 -6.10 -4.56
N GLY A 57 -12.20 -5.32 -5.32
CA GLY A 57 -12.15 -3.86 -5.14
C GLY A 57 -11.61 -3.43 -3.76
N ASN A 58 -10.72 -4.24 -3.18
CA ASN A 58 -10.19 -4.07 -1.83
C ASN A 58 -8.69 -3.74 -1.81
N ALA A 59 -8.17 -3.14 -2.88
CA ALA A 59 -6.80 -2.63 -2.88
C ALA A 59 -6.64 -1.51 -1.85
N SER A 60 -5.45 -1.37 -1.28
CA SER A 60 -5.20 -0.36 -0.23
C SER A 60 -3.79 0.23 -0.30
N LEU A 61 -3.66 1.48 0.15
CA LEU A 61 -2.38 2.16 0.31
C LEU A 61 -2.06 2.25 1.79
N TYR A 62 -0.89 1.75 2.17
CA TYR A 62 -0.34 1.87 3.50
C TYR A 62 0.82 2.86 3.47
N MET A 63 1.05 3.56 4.59
CA MET A 63 2.16 4.50 4.73
C MET A 63 2.79 4.33 6.11
N GLN A 64 4.12 4.20 6.17
CA GLN A 64 4.86 4.21 7.42
C GLN A 64 5.74 5.46 7.49
N ASP A 65 5.64 6.20 8.57
CA ASP A 65 6.60 7.26 8.89
C ASP A 65 7.87 6.62 9.45
N GLN A 66 9.01 6.81 8.80
CA GLN A 66 10.28 6.22 9.23
C GLN A 66 10.84 6.83 10.52
N SER A 67 10.35 8.01 10.92
CA SER A 67 10.81 8.71 12.12
C SER A 67 10.13 8.15 13.36
N THR A 68 8.80 7.97 13.29
CA THR A 68 7.98 7.46 14.40
C THR A 68 7.76 5.95 14.35
N LEU A 69 8.03 5.33 13.19
CA LEU A 69 7.71 3.93 12.88
C LEU A 69 6.21 3.61 12.97
N ILE A 70 5.35 4.63 12.94
CA ILE A 70 3.90 4.46 12.91
C ILE A 70 3.48 4.10 11.49
N THR A 71 2.65 3.06 11.36
CA THR A 71 2.06 2.61 10.10
C THR A 71 0.59 2.99 10.06
N TYR A 72 0.21 3.74 9.03
CA TYR A 72 -1.15 4.11 8.71
C TYR A 72 -1.71 3.18 7.64
N GLU A 73 -2.80 2.48 7.95
CA GLU A 73 -3.49 1.61 7.01
C GLU A 73 -4.54 2.38 6.21
N ASN A 74 -4.90 1.86 5.03
CA ASN A 74 -6.02 2.37 4.23
C ASN A 74 -5.97 3.90 4.02
N VAL A 75 -4.78 4.45 3.82
CA VAL A 75 -4.51 5.90 3.75
C VAL A 75 -5.42 6.59 2.74
N TYR A 76 -5.58 6.02 1.54
CA TYR A 76 -6.46 6.60 0.52
C TYR A 76 -7.91 6.68 0.98
N LEU A 77 -8.44 5.61 1.58
CA LEU A 77 -9.81 5.57 2.10
C LEU A 77 -10.02 6.57 3.23
N ASN A 78 -9.11 6.60 4.21
CA ASN A 78 -9.25 7.49 5.37
C ASN A 78 -9.13 8.97 4.96
N VAL A 79 -8.30 9.29 3.97
CA VAL A 79 -8.09 10.67 3.50
C VAL A 79 -9.18 11.13 2.50
N ASN A 80 -9.66 10.25 1.63
CA ASN A 80 -10.53 10.61 0.50
C ASN A 80 -11.95 10.06 0.59
N GLY A 81 -12.27 9.25 1.60
CA GLY A 81 -13.61 8.71 1.83
C GLY A 81 -14.11 7.73 0.76
N SER A 82 -13.21 7.15 -0.04
CA SER A 82 -13.56 6.19 -1.10
C SER A 82 -12.54 5.05 -1.18
N LEU A 83 -12.99 3.89 -1.68
CA LEU A 83 -12.10 2.75 -1.91
C LEU A 83 -11.11 3.05 -3.03
N LEU A 84 -9.87 2.55 -2.89
CA LEU A 84 -8.81 2.78 -3.87
C LEU A 84 -9.11 2.12 -5.23
N GLY A 85 -9.74 0.95 -5.18
CA GLY A 85 -10.12 0.16 -6.34
C GLY A 85 -9.60 -1.28 -6.23
N ASP A 86 -9.24 -1.86 -7.37
CA ASP A 86 -8.93 -3.27 -7.49
C ASP A 86 -7.57 -3.49 -8.16
N VAL A 87 -6.72 -4.32 -7.53
CA VAL A 87 -5.35 -4.63 -7.98
C VAL A 87 -4.47 -3.38 -8.05
N PHE A 88 -3.98 -2.90 -6.91
CA PHE A 88 -2.99 -1.82 -6.87
C PHE A 88 -1.60 -2.33 -7.26
N GLN A 89 -1.20 -2.04 -8.49
CA GLN A 89 -0.08 -2.69 -9.16
C GLN A 89 1.27 -2.01 -8.91
N SER A 90 1.30 -0.69 -8.89
CA SER A 90 2.53 0.08 -8.68
C SER A 90 2.21 1.51 -8.31
N MET A 91 3.14 2.18 -7.65
CA MET A 91 3.11 3.63 -7.52
C MET A 91 4.46 4.25 -7.86
N GLU A 92 4.44 5.51 -8.26
CA GLU A 92 5.63 6.33 -8.44
C GLU A 92 5.35 7.74 -7.89
N ARG A 93 6.34 8.34 -7.23
CA ARG A 93 6.30 9.76 -6.89
C ARG A 93 6.94 10.56 -8.02
N ILE A 94 6.17 11.45 -8.62
CA ILE A 94 6.65 12.38 -9.64
C ILE A 94 6.43 13.79 -9.11
N ASP A 95 7.52 14.48 -8.77
CA ASP A 95 7.51 15.81 -8.17
C ASP A 95 6.69 15.85 -6.86
N ASP A 96 5.62 16.64 -6.84
CA ASP A 96 4.69 16.82 -5.71
C ASP A 96 3.45 15.93 -5.81
N GLN A 97 3.46 14.91 -6.67
CA GLN A 97 2.33 14.02 -6.92
C GLN A 97 2.71 12.54 -6.76
N LEU A 98 1.75 11.74 -6.32
CA LEU A 98 1.82 10.28 -6.29
C LEU A 98 0.91 9.74 -7.40
N PHE A 99 1.49 8.94 -8.29
CA PHE A 99 0.77 8.26 -9.37
C PHE A 99 0.60 6.80 -9.00
N LEU A 100 -0.65 6.34 -8.90
CA LEU A 100 -1.00 4.99 -8.46
C LEU A 100 -1.67 4.24 -9.61
N CYS A 101 -1.01 3.21 -10.14
CA CYS A 101 -1.57 2.34 -11.17
C CYS A 101 -2.52 1.32 -10.52
N ILE A 102 -3.83 1.51 -10.69
CA ILE A 102 -4.85 0.59 -10.18
C ILE A 102 -5.31 -0.27 -11.35
N ASN A 103 -4.70 -1.44 -11.48
CA ASN A 103 -4.77 -2.27 -12.67
C ASN A 103 -6.21 -2.66 -13.01
N ASN A 104 -6.89 -3.35 -12.11
CA ASN A 104 -8.22 -3.87 -12.43
C ASN A 104 -9.33 -2.82 -12.28
N SER A 105 -8.98 -1.56 -12.01
CA SER A 105 -9.88 -0.40 -12.08
C SER A 105 -9.61 0.50 -13.29
N ASP A 106 -8.73 0.09 -14.21
CA ASP A 106 -8.49 0.76 -15.49
C ASP A 106 -8.16 2.26 -15.35
N LYS A 107 -7.36 2.60 -14.32
CA LYS A 107 -6.97 3.97 -14.04
C LYS A 107 -5.61 4.14 -13.37
N VAL A 108 -4.98 5.28 -13.64
CA VAL A 108 -3.88 5.82 -12.83
C VAL A 108 -4.42 6.96 -11.99
N LEU A 109 -4.51 6.78 -10.67
CA LEU A 109 -4.92 7.82 -9.73
C LEU A 109 -3.76 8.78 -9.45
N ILE A 110 -4.06 10.07 -9.32
CA ILE A 110 -3.10 11.12 -9.00
C ILE A 110 -3.47 11.68 -7.63
N LEU A 111 -2.56 11.58 -6.67
CA LEU A 111 -2.70 12.16 -5.33
C LEU A 111 -1.68 13.27 -5.14
N ASP A 112 -2.01 14.26 -4.32
CA ASP A 112 -1.06 15.22 -3.79
C ASP A 112 -0.09 14.51 -2.83
N ALA A 113 1.23 14.64 -3.05
CA ALA A 113 2.22 13.95 -2.22
C ALA A 113 2.24 14.45 -0.78
N ASN A 114 1.87 15.73 -0.56
CA ASN A 114 1.63 16.47 0.69
C ASN A 114 0.53 15.95 1.61
N THR A 115 -0.62 15.71 1.01
CA THR A 115 -1.89 15.56 1.72
C THR A 115 -2.56 14.23 1.42
N ARG A 116 -2.07 13.51 0.40
CA ARG A 116 -2.63 12.28 -0.17
C ARG A 116 -4.08 12.46 -0.63
N LYS A 117 -4.52 13.71 -0.81
CA LYS A 117 -5.81 14.04 -1.39
C LYS A 117 -5.80 13.75 -2.89
N TYR A 118 -6.92 13.24 -3.37
CA TYR A 118 -7.17 13.02 -4.79
C TYR A 118 -7.07 14.33 -5.58
N LYS A 119 -6.34 14.28 -6.71
CA LYS A 119 -6.13 15.40 -7.63
C LYS A 119 -6.70 15.16 -9.01
N GLY A 120 -6.90 13.90 -9.38
CA GLY A 120 -7.38 13.52 -10.71
C GLY A 120 -7.03 12.07 -11.02
N GLU A 121 -7.40 11.63 -12.21
CA GLU A 121 -7.07 10.29 -12.71
C GLU A 121 -6.89 10.28 -14.23
N LEU A 122 -6.12 9.31 -14.71
CA LEU A 122 -5.99 8.99 -16.12
C LEU A 122 -6.69 7.67 -16.38
N SER A 123 -7.66 7.64 -17.29
CA SER A 123 -8.29 6.40 -17.73
C SER A 123 -7.35 5.67 -18.67
N ILE A 124 -6.75 4.59 -18.17
CA ILE A 124 -5.78 3.76 -18.90
C ILE A 124 -6.18 2.31 -18.61
N PRO A 125 -6.46 1.48 -19.61
CA PRO A 125 -6.76 0.07 -19.39
C PRO A 125 -5.60 -0.66 -18.72
N LYS A 126 -5.89 -1.40 -17.66
CA LYS A 126 -4.97 -2.31 -16.94
C LYS A 126 -3.54 -1.76 -16.77
N PRO A 127 -3.34 -0.58 -16.16
CA PRO A 127 -2.02 0.03 -16.06
C PRO A 127 -1.09 -0.82 -15.21
N ARG A 128 0.22 -0.75 -15.50
CA ARG A 128 1.25 -1.57 -14.85
C ARG A 128 2.31 -0.77 -14.13
N TYR A 129 2.94 0.18 -14.81
CA TYR A 129 4.02 1.01 -14.29
C TYR A 129 3.95 2.35 -14.99
N ILE A 130 4.34 3.40 -14.28
CA ILE A 130 4.55 4.74 -14.82
C ILE A 130 6.03 5.11 -14.71
N LEU A 131 6.57 5.73 -15.76
CA LEU A 131 7.96 6.20 -15.81
C LEU A 131 8.00 7.65 -16.29
N LYS A 132 8.50 8.56 -15.45
CA LYS A 132 8.77 9.94 -15.85
C LYS A 132 9.99 9.98 -16.78
N LEU A 133 9.86 10.63 -17.94
CA LEU A 133 10.99 10.95 -18.80
C LEU A 133 11.50 12.38 -18.55
N ASN A 134 10.58 13.33 -18.44
CA ASN A 134 10.88 14.73 -18.13
C ASN A 134 9.64 15.43 -17.53
N SER A 135 9.67 16.75 -17.38
CA SER A 135 8.58 17.54 -16.79
C SER A 135 7.27 17.48 -17.57
N GLU A 136 7.30 17.10 -18.86
CA GLU A 136 6.15 17.16 -19.77
C GLU A 136 5.75 15.79 -20.32
N LYS A 137 6.53 14.74 -20.02
CA LYS A 137 6.33 13.41 -20.57
C LYS A 137 6.59 12.32 -19.53
N ALA A 138 5.61 11.47 -19.36
CA ALA A 138 5.71 10.19 -18.68
C ALA A 138 5.06 9.10 -19.55
N TYR A 139 5.47 7.86 -19.33
CA TYR A 139 4.97 6.68 -20.01
C TYR A 139 4.28 5.74 -19.04
N VAL A 140 3.14 5.19 -19.43
CA VAL A 140 2.42 4.18 -18.67
C VAL A 140 2.28 2.90 -19.51
N SER A 141 2.83 1.80 -18.99
CA SER A 141 2.63 0.48 -19.60
C SER A 141 1.28 -0.13 -19.20
N SER A 142 0.70 -0.94 -20.06
CA SER A 142 -0.62 -1.58 -19.87
C SER A 142 -0.53 -3.10 -20.03
N LEU A 143 -1.31 -3.84 -19.22
CA LEU A 143 -1.51 -5.27 -19.39
C LEU A 143 -2.46 -5.51 -20.56
N TYR A 144 -2.04 -6.34 -21.52
CA TYR A 144 -2.80 -6.63 -22.76
C TYR A 144 -2.87 -5.50 -23.80
N GLY A 145 -2.37 -4.30 -23.47
CA GLY A 145 -2.21 -3.23 -24.44
C GLY A 145 -1.01 -3.46 -25.36
N ASN A 146 -1.17 -3.19 -26.65
CA ASN A 146 -0.05 -3.15 -27.62
C ASN A 146 0.57 -1.74 -27.75
N LYS A 147 0.31 -0.87 -26.76
CA LYS A 147 0.75 0.53 -26.74
C LYS A 147 1.24 0.90 -25.35
N VAL A 148 2.16 1.87 -25.31
CA VAL A 148 2.54 2.60 -24.11
C VAL A 148 1.84 3.94 -24.16
N TYR A 149 1.13 4.30 -23.08
CA TYR A 149 0.39 5.55 -23.01
C TYR A 149 1.33 6.68 -22.65
N VAL A 150 1.22 7.82 -23.34
CA VAL A 150 2.00 9.02 -23.03
C VAL A 150 1.13 9.97 -22.22
N ASN A 151 1.66 10.56 -21.15
CA ASN A 151 0.95 11.57 -20.38
C ASN A 151 1.87 12.74 -20.04
N ASN A 152 1.28 13.91 -19.85
CA ASN A 152 1.96 15.04 -19.25
C ASN A 152 1.67 15.01 -17.75
N PRO A 153 2.65 14.63 -16.89
CA PRO A 153 2.42 14.46 -15.47
C PRO A 153 2.06 15.80 -14.79
N ARG A 154 2.60 16.93 -15.26
CA ARG A 154 2.29 18.27 -14.71
C ARG A 154 0.85 18.70 -15.02
N ALA A 155 0.35 18.35 -16.20
CA ALA A 155 -1.01 18.72 -16.62
C ALA A 155 -2.08 17.75 -16.11
N GLY A 156 -1.70 16.56 -15.61
CA GLY A 156 -2.65 15.51 -15.23
C GLY A 156 -3.50 15.02 -16.42
N LYS A 157 -2.95 15.04 -17.64
CA LYS A 157 -3.67 14.68 -18.88
C LYS A 157 -2.87 13.70 -19.74
N ILE A 158 -3.58 12.83 -20.43
CA ILE A 158 -3.02 11.95 -21.47
C ILE A 158 -2.62 12.82 -22.67
N MET A 159 -1.41 12.62 -23.18
CA MET A 159 -0.93 13.19 -24.44
C MET A 159 -1.00 12.05 -25.46
N GLY A 160 -1.64 12.29 -26.61
CA GLY A 160 -1.97 11.25 -27.60
C GLY A 160 -0.81 10.35 -28.04
#